data_AF-A0A7L1L6U0-F1
#
_entry.id   AF-A0A7L1L6U0-F1
#
_cell.length_a   1.000
_cell.length_b   1.000
_cell.length_c   1.000
_cell.angle_alpha   90.00
_cell.angle_beta   90.00
_cell.angle_gamma   90.00
#
_symmetry.space_group_name_H-M   'P 1'
#
loop_
_entity.id
_entity.type
_entity.pdbx_description
1 polymer ?
#
loop_
_entity_poly.entity_id
_entity_poly.type
_entity_poly.pdbx_seq_one_letter_code
_entity_poly.pdbx_strand_id
1 'polypeptide(L)'
;WGPPRAGWGEGTTLQGAKVRLVRPSRNEYDDSSALRRSNSFARPSGKSIYNQRKDYGQTLLKPQSDFQHHVEHLLTVRLERDIRSIDDCLARLKVLEGQGRVWGQDLILQVKDEELVLRDVESK
;
A
#
# COMPACT_ATOMS: atom_id res chain seq x y z
N TRP A 1 -24.65 14.98 -5.34
CA TRP A 1 -23.70 14.67 -6.43
C TRP A 1 -24.37 13.68 -7.38
N GLY A 2 -24.99 14.18 -8.45
CA GLY A 2 -25.65 13.34 -9.46
C GLY A 2 -24.71 13.07 -10.65
N PRO A 3 -24.91 11.99 -11.43
CA PRO A 3 -24.06 11.68 -12.58
C PRO A 3 -24.60 12.31 -13.89
N PRO A 4 -23.74 12.64 -14.87
CA PRO A 4 -24.20 13.14 -16.16
C PRO A 4 -24.42 11.99 -17.17
N ARG A 5 -25.46 12.14 -18.00
CA ARG A 5 -25.78 11.32 -19.17
C ARG A 5 -24.94 11.75 -20.38
N ALA A 6 -24.47 10.80 -21.17
CA ALA A 6 -24.01 11.01 -22.54
C ALA A 6 -24.93 10.26 -23.51
N GLY A 7 -25.40 10.97 -24.53
CA GLY A 7 -26.29 10.46 -25.58
C GLY A 7 -25.52 9.82 -26.73
N TRP A 8 -26.18 8.92 -27.45
CA TRP A 8 -25.68 8.28 -28.67
C TRP A 8 -26.55 8.70 -29.86
N GLY A 9 -25.89 9.18 -30.92
CA GLY A 9 -26.47 9.48 -32.21
C GLY A 9 -26.39 8.29 -33.17
N GLU A 10 -27.56 8.00 -33.74
CA GLU A 10 -27.93 7.58 -35.11
C GLU A 10 -27.02 6.73 -36.03
N GLY A 11 -27.73 5.86 -36.78
CA GLY A 11 -27.41 5.40 -38.13
C GLY A 11 -26.83 3.98 -38.18
N THR A 12 -27.25 3.04 -39.02
CA THR A 12 -28.12 3.03 -40.20
C THR A 12 -28.50 1.59 -40.53
N THR A 13 -29.76 1.42 -40.96
CA THR A 13 -30.33 0.49 -41.95
C THR A 13 -29.45 -0.62 -42.54
N LEU A 14 -29.94 -1.87 -42.55
CA LEU A 14 -30.14 -2.66 -43.78
C LEU A 14 -31.14 -3.82 -43.56
N GLN A 15 -31.99 -3.99 -44.58
CA GLN A 15 -33.16 -4.84 -44.67
C GLN A 15 -32.82 -6.29 -45.06
N GLY A 16 -33.72 -7.21 -44.71
CA GLY A 16 -34.15 -8.26 -45.64
C GLY A 16 -33.71 -9.69 -45.33
N ALA A 17 -34.64 -10.49 -44.79
CA ALA A 17 -35.12 -11.74 -45.42
C ALA A 17 -36.00 -12.48 -44.40
N LYS A 18 -37.28 -12.61 -44.75
CA LYS A 18 -38.34 -13.21 -43.94
C LYS A 18 -38.52 -14.67 -44.36
N VAL A 19 -38.07 -15.61 -43.54
CA VAL A 19 -38.53 -17.00 -43.60
C VAL A 19 -39.48 -17.21 -42.43
N ARG A 20 -40.78 -17.28 -42.76
CA ARG A 20 -41.86 -17.59 -41.81
C ARG A 20 -42.01 -19.11 -41.76
N LEU A 21 -41.49 -19.74 -40.72
CA LEU A 21 -41.95 -21.06 -40.30
C LEU A 21 -43.00 -20.87 -39.20
N VAL A 22 -44.17 -21.45 -39.45
CA VAL A 22 -45.38 -21.36 -38.64
C VAL A 22 -45.15 -22.03 -37.29
N ARG A 23 -45.53 -21.32 -36.23
CA ARG A 23 -45.41 -21.68 -34.81
C ARG A 23 -46.33 -22.86 -34.45
N PRO A 24 -45.92 -23.80 -33.59
CA PRO A 24 -46.84 -24.45 -32.69
C PRO A 24 -47.06 -23.59 -31.44
N SER A 25 -48.25 -23.77 -30.86
CA SER A 25 -48.92 -22.93 -29.89
C SER A 25 -48.45 -23.18 -28.45
N ARG A 26 -48.16 -22.08 -27.72
CA ARG A 26 -48.66 -21.76 -26.37
C ARG A 26 -48.26 -22.69 -25.20
N ASN A 27 -47.21 -22.34 -24.47
CA ASN A 27 -47.27 -21.60 -23.20
C ASN A 27 -45.85 -21.49 -22.62
N GLU A 28 -45.30 -20.28 -22.61
CA GLU A 28 -44.12 -19.90 -21.82
C GLU A 28 -44.57 -19.54 -20.40
N TYR A 29 -44.00 -20.20 -19.40
CA TYR A 29 -43.40 -19.51 -18.26
C TYR A 29 -42.02 -20.13 -18.09
N ASP A 30 -41.18 -19.86 -19.10
CA ASP A 30 -39.74 -20.06 -19.01
C ASP A 30 -39.20 -19.10 -17.93
N ASP A 31 -38.38 -19.65 -17.04
CA ASP A 31 -37.71 -19.01 -15.90
C ASP A 31 -36.60 -18.07 -16.40
N SER A 32 -36.99 -17.14 -17.26
CA SER A 32 -36.11 -16.19 -17.92
C SER A 32 -36.40 -14.76 -17.44
N SER A 33 -36.81 -14.64 -16.16
CA SER A 33 -36.74 -13.39 -15.40
C SER A 33 -35.42 -13.26 -14.62
N ALA A 34 -34.35 -13.96 -15.03
CA ALA A 34 -32.99 -13.53 -14.74
C ALA A 34 -32.54 -12.37 -15.66
N LEU A 35 -33.48 -11.69 -16.32
CA LEU A 35 -33.32 -10.28 -16.64
C LEU A 35 -32.67 -9.58 -15.43
N ARG A 36 -31.65 -8.78 -15.73
CA ARG A 36 -31.15 -7.67 -14.88
C ARG A 36 -30.15 -8.02 -13.78
N ARG A 37 -29.03 -8.66 -14.14
CA ARG A 37 -27.76 -8.35 -13.46
C ARG A 37 -26.73 -7.72 -14.39
N SER A 38 -27.19 -6.75 -15.19
CA SER A 38 -26.36 -5.56 -15.44
C SER A 38 -26.19 -4.83 -14.10
N ASN A 39 -25.23 -5.26 -13.30
CA ASN A 39 -24.77 -4.45 -12.19
C ASN A 39 -23.25 -4.45 -12.25
N SER A 40 -22.73 -3.31 -12.66
CA SER A 40 -21.34 -2.84 -12.62
C SER A 40 -20.69 -2.88 -11.24
N PHE A 41 -21.23 -3.65 -10.29
CA PHE A 41 -20.62 -4.09 -9.04
C PHE A 41 -21.23 -5.45 -8.71
N ALA A 42 -20.52 -6.54 -9.02
CA ALA A 42 -20.90 -7.88 -8.60
C ALA A 42 -20.78 -7.96 -7.06
N ARG A 43 -21.81 -8.49 -6.38
CA ARG A 43 -21.74 -8.71 -4.94
C ARG A 43 -20.56 -9.66 -4.66
N PRO A 44 -19.59 -9.27 -3.82
CA PRO A 44 -18.44 -10.12 -3.56
C PRO A 44 -18.88 -11.44 -2.93
N SER A 45 -18.24 -12.54 -3.35
CA SER A 45 -18.47 -13.87 -2.78
C SER A 45 -18.06 -13.89 -1.31
N GLY A 46 -18.72 -14.72 -0.49
CA GLY A 46 -18.35 -14.92 0.92
C GLY A 46 -16.87 -15.30 1.10
N LYS A 47 -16.30 -16.08 0.17
CA LYS A 47 -14.87 -16.42 0.16
C LYS A 47 -13.98 -15.19 -0.07
N SER A 48 -14.40 -14.29 -0.96
CA SER A 48 -13.69 -13.04 -1.25
C SER A 48 -13.73 -12.09 -0.07
N ILE A 49 -14.88 -11.96 0.60
CA ILE A 49 -15.03 -11.16 1.82
C ILE A 49 -14.15 -11.72 2.94
N TYR A 50 -14.12 -13.05 3.13
CA TYR A 50 -13.29 -13.69 4.13
C TYR A 50 -11.79 -13.44 3.89
N ASN A 51 -11.32 -13.67 2.66
CA ASN A 51 -9.92 -13.44 2.30
C ASN A 51 -9.55 -11.96 2.48
N GLN A 52 -10.37 -11.04 1.98
CA GLN A 52 -10.12 -9.60 2.14
C GLN A 52 -10.00 -9.20 3.61
N ARG A 53 -10.87 -9.74 4.48
CA ARG A 53 -10.81 -9.45 5.93
C ARG A 53 -9.57 -10.08 6.58
N LYS A 54 -9.21 -11.30 6.20
CA LYS A 54 -8.00 -11.98 6.67
C LYS A 54 -6.75 -11.19 6.28
N ASP A 55 -6.66 -10.78 5.03
CA ASP A 55 -5.52 -10.03 4.48
C ASP A 55 -5.45 -8.62 5.09
N TYR A 56 -6.59 -7.96 5.30
CA TYR A 56 -6.66 -6.67 5.99
C TYR A 56 -6.18 -6.79 7.44
N GLY A 57 -6.65 -7.79 8.19
CA GLY A 57 -6.18 -8.05 9.55
C GLY A 57 -4.68 -8.33 9.62
N GLN A 58 -4.14 -9.11 8.68
CA GLN A 58 -2.70 -9.35 8.58
C GLN A 58 -1.91 -8.07 8.26
N THR A 59 -2.46 -7.18 7.44
CA THR A 59 -1.81 -5.91 7.08
C THR A 59 -1.82 -4.90 8.23
N LEU A 60 -2.90 -4.86 9.01
CA LEU A 60 -2.99 -4.01 10.22
C LEU A 60 -2.05 -4.48 11.34
N LEU A 61 -1.86 -5.80 11.45
CA LEU A 61 -0.96 -6.40 12.43
C LEU A 61 0.48 -6.49 11.92
N LYS A 62 0.70 -6.23 10.62
CA LYS A 62 2.06 -6.12 10.09
C LYS A 62 2.66 -4.89 10.77
N PRO A 63 3.78 -5.05 11.50
CA PRO A 63 4.51 -3.90 12.01
C PRO A 63 4.71 -2.91 10.85
N GLN A 64 4.68 -1.61 11.13
CA GLN A 64 5.25 -0.61 10.21
C GLN A 64 6.77 -0.79 10.18
N SER A 65 7.23 -1.98 9.79
CA SER A 65 8.58 -2.26 9.42
C SER A 65 8.69 -1.84 7.96
N ASP A 66 9.66 -1.04 7.55
CA ASP A 66 11.06 -1.35 7.79
C ASP A 66 11.86 -0.04 7.90
N PHE A 67 11.68 0.74 8.99
CA PHE A 67 12.67 1.78 9.27
C PHE A 67 13.96 1.07 9.68
N GLN A 68 14.81 0.83 8.69
CA GLN A 68 16.09 0.15 8.84
C GLN A 68 17.08 0.77 7.85
N HIS A 69 18.13 1.40 8.36
CA HIS A 69 19.11 2.11 7.56
C HIS A 69 20.52 1.82 8.02
N HIS A 70 21.45 1.71 7.06
CA HIS A 70 22.88 1.69 7.36
C HIS A 70 23.32 3.11 7.75
N VAL A 71 24.04 3.21 8.87
CA VAL A 71 24.56 4.46 9.40
C VAL A 71 25.97 4.24 9.93
N GLU A 72 26.78 5.29 9.93
CA GLU A 72 28.06 5.32 10.63
C GLU A 72 27.89 6.06 11.95
N HIS A 73 28.22 5.40 13.06
CA HIS A 73 28.34 6.07 14.34
C HIS A 73 29.74 6.66 14.48
N LEU A 74 29.82 7.98 14.68
CA LEU A 74 31.09 8.71 14.80
C LEU A 74 31.44 9.03 16.25
N LEU A 75 30.44 9.34 17.07
CA LEU A 75 30.66 9.93 18.38
C LEU A 75 29.42 9.82 19.29
N THR A 76 29.63 9.41 20.54
CA THR A 76 28.67 9.59 21.63
C THR A 76 29.28 10.51 22.66
N VAL A 77 28.60 11.61 22.97
CA VAL A 77 29.07 12.61 23.93
C VAL A 77 28.01 12.83 24.99
N ARG A 78 28.46 12.92 26.24
CA ARG A 78 27.62 13.33 27.36
C ARG A 78 27.44 14.85 27.33
N LEU A 79 26.19 15.30 27.41
CA LEU A 79 25.86 16.71 27.56
C LEU A 79 26.21 17.15 28.98
N GLU A 80 27.28 17.94 29.12
CA GLU A 80 27.77 18.49 30.37
C GLU A 80 27.88 20.02 30.26
N ARG A 81 28.53 20.69 31.24
CA ARG A 81 28.58 22.16 31.30
C ARG A 81 29.17 22.80 30.04
N ASP A 82 30.11 22.12 29.38
CA ASP A 82 30.86 22.62 28.22
C ASP A 82 30.18 22.29 26.88
N ILE A 83 29.16 21.43 26.89
CA ILE A 83 28.47 20.97 25.67
C ILE A 83 26.97 21.07 25.91
N ARG A 84 26.39 22.20 25.50
CA ARG A 84 24.97 22.52 25.74
C ARG A 84 24.16 22.59 24.46
N SER A 85 24.83 22.73 23.32
CA SER A 85 24.22 22.85 22.01
C SER A 85 24.75 21.80 21.05
N ILE A 86 24.05 21.65 19.93
CA ILE A 86 24.48 20.82 18.80
C ILE A 86 25.79 21.37 18.23
N ASP A 87 25.95 22.69 18.18
CA ASP A 87 27.15 23.35 17.67
C ASP A 87 28.39 23.01 18.52
N ASP A 88 28.25 22.93 19.85
CA ASP A 88 29.35 22.53 20.74
C ASP A 88 29.78 21.07 20.47
N CYS A 89 28.82 20.18 20.25
CA CYS A 89 29.09 18.79 19.86
C CYS A 89 29.85 18.73 18.53
N LEU A 90 29.41 19.50 17.52
CA LEU A 90 30.04 19.54 16.20
C LEU A 90 31.45 20.14 16.26
N ALA A 91 31.67 21.19 17.04
CA ALA A 91 32.99 21.78 17.25
C ALA A 91 33.95 20.75 17.85
N ARG A 92 33.49 19.99 18.86
CA ARG A 92 34.29 18.90 19.44
C ARG A 92 34.57 17.78 18.43
N LEU A 93 33.58 17.39 17.62
CA LEU A 93 33.76 16.38 16.58
C LEU A 93 34.84 16.82 15.57
N LYS A 94 34.79 18.07 15.09
CA LYS A 94 35.80 18.64 14.17
C LYS A 94 37.20 18.65 14.76
N VAL A 95 37.35 18.96 16.05
CA VAL A 95 38.64 18.91 16.74
C VAL A 95 39.19 17.48 16.77
N LEU A 96 38.35 16.49 17.09
CA LEU A 96 38.75 15.08 17.09
C LEU A 96 39.10 14.59 15.68
N GLU A 97 38.35 15.01 14.67
CA GLU A 97 38.60 14.70 13.27
C GLU A 97 39.96 15.26 12.81
N GLY A 98 40.25 16.54 13.13
CA GLY A 98 41.55 17.15 12.85
C GLY A 98 42.74 16.49 13.57
N GLN A 99 42.48 15.77 14.66
CA GLN A 99 43.46 14.95 15.37
C GLN A 99 43.59 13.52 14.80
N GLY A 100 42.75 13.13 13.84
CA GLY A 100 42.69 11.76 13.32
C GLY A 100 42.13 10.75 14.33
N ARG A 101 41.30 11.21 15.28
CA ARG A 101 40.75 10.40 16.39
C ARG A 101 39.27 10.06 16.22
N VAL A 102 38.75 10.19 15.00
CA VAL A 102 37.38 9.83 14.65
C VAL A 102 37.44 8.67 13.67
N TRP A 103 36.63 7.65 13.93
CA TRP A 103 36.43 6.51 13.05
C TRP A 103 34.94 6.20 13.02
N GLY A 104 34.43 5.86 11.84
CA GLY A 104 33.05 5.40 11.68
C GLY A 104 32.91 3.96 12.12
N GLN A 105 31.87 3.69 12.91
CA GLN A 105 31.41 2.33 13.17
C GLN A 105 30.15 2.07 12.35
N ASP A 106 30.21 1.08 11.46
CA ASP A 106 29.06 0.65 10.65
C ASP A 106 28.00 -0.01 11.52
N LEU A 107 26.78 0.55 11.50
CA LEU A 107 25.64 0.07 12.27
C LEU A 107 24.36 0.05 11.41
N ILE A 108 23.40 -0.73 11.86
CA ILE A 108 22.02 -0.71 11.39
C ILE A 108 21.17 0.05 12.42
N LEU A 109 20.62 1.18 11.99
CA LEU A 109 19.63 1.93 12.75
C LEU A 109 18.23 1.42 12.39
N GLN A 110 17.48 0.94 13.38
CA GLN A 110 16.13 0.44 13.18
C GLN A 110 15.14 0.91 14.25
N VAL A 111 13.86 0.96 13.90
CA VAL A 111 12.77 1.11 14.89
C VAL A 111 12.15 -0.26 15.13
N LYS A 112 12.19 -0.72 16.38
CA LYS A 112 11.62 -2.00 16.80
C LYS A 112 10.84 -1.79 18.10
N ASP A 113 9.59 -2.25 18.14
CA ASP A 113 8.74 -2.13 19.33
C ASP A 113 8.65 -0.69 19.88
N GLU A 114 8.55 0.28 18.98
CA GLU A 114 8.54 1.73 19.27
C GLU A 114 9.85 2.31 19.84
N GLU A 115 10.92 1.51 19.89
CA GLU A 115 12.25 1.93 20.32
C GLU A 115 13.21 2.07 19.14
N LEU A 116 14.12 3.04 19.25
CA LEU A 116 15.21 3.23 18.31
C LEU A 116 16.40 2.38 18.74
N VAL A 117 16.77 1.42 17.90
CA VAL A 117 17.81 0.43 18.18
C VAL A 117 18.95 0.59 17.19
N LEU A 118 20.17 0.67 17.72
CA LEU A 118 21.40 0.52 16.95
C LEU A 118 21.87 -0.93 17.08
N ARG A 119 21.94 -1.62 15.95
CA ARG A 119 22.41 -3.01 15.85
C ARG A 119 23.71 -3.06 15.05
N ASP A 120 24.63 -3.90 15.48
CA ASP A 120 25.84 -4.19 14.73
C ASP A 120 25.54 -5.00 13.45
N VAL A 121 26.18 -4.65 12.33
CA VAL A 121 25.93 -5.28 11.01
C VAL A 121 26.25 -6.77 11.00
N GLU A 122 27.20 -7.22 11.83
CA GLU A 122 27.65 -8.61 11.91
C GLU A 122 26.91 -9.42 12.98
N SER A 123 26.18 -8.76 13.89
CA SER A 123 25.42 -9.44 14.93
C SER A 123 24.21 -10.20 14.36
N LYS A 124 24.25 -11.54 14.51
CA LYS A 124 23.17 -12.47 14.11
C LYS A 124 22.07 -12.58 15.17
#